data_AF-A0A925ULK3-F1
#
_entry.id   AF-A0A925ULK3-F1
#
_cell.length_a   1.000
_cell.length_b   1.000
_cell.length_c   1.000
_cell.angle_alpha   90.00
_cell.angle_beta   90.00
_cell.angle_gamma   90.00
#
_symmetry.space_group_name_H-M   'P 1'
#
loop_
_entity.id
_entity.type
_entity.pdbx_description
1 polymer ?
#
loop_
_entity_poly.entity_id
_entity_poly.type
_entity_poly.pdbx_seq_one_letter_code
_entity_poly.pdbx_strand_id
1 'polypeptide(L)'
;MKKENNVSLWLGNFTNEKDFKKFMEIKYTDDVDSISSKFKENFKIQYYDINFSEVDWIEEGLSDFQELLEGFSNDYEIIPKFKENYNDKLEKEYNSIIFLYDFEYDGICKHVEYNGNEIDFIGCVNYNK
;
A
#
# COMPACT_ATOMS: atom_id res chain seq x y z
N MET A 1 11.20 -4.03 -5.04
CA MET A 1 11.75 -4.52 -6.33
C MET A 1 10.77 -5.47 -6.96
N LYS A 2 10.75 -5.59 -8.30
CA LYS A 2 9.86 -6.53 -9.00
C LYS A 2 10.17 -7.96 -8.54
N LYS A 3 9.16 -8.67 -8.05
CA LYS A 3 9.25 -10.07 -7.62
C LYS A 3 7.89 -10.71 -7.81
N GLU A 4 7.82 -11.65 -8.74
CA GLU A 4 6.56 -12.32 -9.05
C GLU A 4 5.98 -13.01 -7.81
N ASN A 5 4.65 -13.05 -7.76
CA ASN A 5 3.89 -13.77 -6.73
C ASN A 5 4.17 -13.25 -5.31
N ASN A 6 4.61 -11.99 -5.17
CA ASN A 6 4.78 -11.29 -3.91
C ASN A 6 3.98 -9.99 -3.96
N VAL A 7 3.27 -9.70 -2.87
CA VAL A 7 2.51 -8.47 -2.71
C VAL A 7 3.03 -7.72 -1.50
N SER A 8 3.23 -6.41 -1.67
CA SER A 8 3.59 -5.49 -0.60
C SER A 8 2.37 -4.67 -0.20
N LEU A 9 2.15 -4.52 1.11
CA LEU A 9 1.02 -3.78 1.69
C LEU A 9 1.51 -2.54 2.44
N TRP A 10 0.86 -1.42 2.15
CA TRP A 10 0.89 -0.22 2.98
C TRP A 10 -0.52 0.12 3.45
N LEU A 11 -0.60 0.57 4.69
CA LEU A 11 -1.82 1.10 5.28
C LEU A 11 -1.57 2.52 5.77
N GLY A 12 -2.52 3.41 5.54
CA GLY A 12 -2.42 4.81 5.95
C GLY A 12 -3.66 5.31 6.66
N ASN A 13 -3.50 6.45 7.33
CA ASN A 13 -4.57 7.19 7.94
C ASN A 13 -4.57 8.61 7.36
N PHE A 14 -5.51 8.85 6.44
CA PHE A 14 -5.70 10.11 5.76
C PHE A 14 -6.97 10.81 6.22
N THR A 15 -6.87 12.12 6.42
CA THR A 15 -8.00 12.96 6.82
C THR A 15 -9.14 12.93 5.78
N ASN A 16 -8.82 12.77 4.50
CA ASN A 16 -9.81 12.68 3.43
C ASN A 16 -9.27 11.96 2.18
N GLU A 17 -10.19 11.38 1.41
CA GLU A 17 -9.89 10.67 0.16
C GLU A 17 -9.10 11.50 -0.85
N LYS A 18 -9.37 12.81 -0.94
CA LYS A 18 -8.72 13.71 -1.92
C LYS A 18 -7.22 13.84 -1.64
N ASP A 19 -6.82 13.92 -0.37
CA ASP A 19 -5.41 13.96 0.01
C ASP A 19 -4.71 12.63 -0.25
N PHE A 20 -5.40 11.51 -0.02
CA PHE A 20 -4.89 10.17 -0.38
C PHE A 20 -4.69 10.03 -1.90
N LYS A 21 -5.70 10.39 -2.70
CA LYS A 21 -5.60 10.40 -4.16
C LYS A 21 -4.46 11.29 -4.66
N LYS A 22 -4.26 12.45 -4.04
CA LYS A 22 -3.13 13.34 -4.36
C LYS A 22 -1.77 12.74 -3.97
N PHE A 23 -1.73 11.96 -2.90
CA PHE A 23 -0.51 11.25 -2.49
C PHE A 23 -0.14 10.13 -3.49
N MET A 24 -1.14 9.43 -4.02
CA MET A 24 -0.97 8.39 -5.04
C MET A 24 -0.84 8.92 -6.46
N GLU A 25 -1.22 10.18 -6.72
CA GLU A 25 -1.24 10.80 -8.03
C GLU A 25 0.10 10.66 -8.77
N ILE A 26 0.04 10.04 -9.94
CA ILE A 26 1.17 9.91 -10.85
C ILE A 26 1.24 11.15 -11.73
N LYS A 27 2.37 11.84 -11.66
CA LYS A 27 2.66 12.98 -12.55
C LYS A 27 3.63 12.53 -13.63
N TYR A 28 3.23 12.78 -14.88
CA TYR A 28 4.11 12.63 -16.03
C TYR A 28 4.95 13.89 -16.18
N THR A 29 6.26 13.75 -16.12
CA THR A 29 7.18 14.81 -16.54
C THR A 29 7.57 14.59 -18.00
N ASP A 30 7.91 15.66 -18.72
CA ASP A 30 8.35 15.59 -20.12
C ASP A 30 9.65 14.77 -20.31
N ASP A 31 10.38 14.49 -19.23
CA ASP A 31 11.44 13.49 -19.19
C ASP A 31 10.85 12.08 -19.08
N VAL A 32 11.15 11.27 -20.09
CA VAL A 32 10.64 9.91 -20.43
C VAL A 32 10.70 8.87 -19.30
N ASP A 33 11.28 9.21 -18.13
CA ASP A 33 11.54 8.28 -17.03
C ASP A 33 10.90 8.62 -15.67
N SER A 34 10.16 9.73 -15.52
CA SER A 34 9.65 10.12 -14.18
C SER A 34 8.12 10.12 -14.08
N ILE A 35 7.59 8.92 -13.82
CA ILE A 35 6.35 8.75 -13.05
C ILE A 35 6.73 8.95 -11.58
N SER A 36 6.59 10.16 -11.04
CA SER A 36 6.84 10.42 -9.61
C SER A 36 5.52 10.73 -8.89
N SER A 37 5.08 9.83 -8.01
CA SER A 37 4.02 10.08 -7.04
C SER A 37 4.64 10.37 -5.67
N LYS A 38 3.89 11.03 -4.77
CA LYS A 38 4.39 11.26 -3.40
C LYS A 38 4.63 9.95 -2.67
N PHE A 39 3.81 8.93 -2.94
CA PHE A 39 4.07 7.58 -2.48
C PHE A 39 5.45 7.06 -2.89
N LYS A 40 5.79 7.10 -4.20
CA LYS A 40 7.11 6.64 -4.67
C LYS A 40 8.27 7.41 -4.05
N GLU A 41 8.16 8.73 -3.98
CA GLU A 41 9.20 9.61 -3.43
C GLU A 41 9.46 9.27 -1.95
N ASN A 42 8.40 9.19 -1.14
CA ASN A 42 8.53 8.98 0.30
C ASN A 42 9.06 7.57 0.63
N PHE A 43 8.61 6.55 -0.09
CA PHE A 43 9.07 5.17 0.10
C PHE A 43 10.32 4.82 -0.72
N LYS A 44 10.92 5.78 -1.43
CA LYS A 44 12.12 5.59 -2.26
C LYS A 44 11.96 4.48 -3.31
N ILE A 45 10.74 4.31 -3.83
CA ILE A 45 10.42 3.32 -4.84
C ILE A 45 10.78 3.88 -6.23
N GLN A 46 11.79 3.29 -6.87
CA GLN A 46 12.19 3.69 -8.21
C GLN A 46 11.10 3.37 -9.25
N TYR A 47 10.56 2.15 -9.21
CA TYR A 47 9.58 1.66 -10.17
C TYR A 47 8.69 0.56 -9.57
N TYR A 48 7.41 0.58 -9.92
CA TYR A 48 6.44 -0.51 -9.79
C TYR A 48 5.48 -0.44 -10.98
N ASP A 49 4.83 -1.57 -11.31
CA ASP A 49 3.83 -1.60 -12.39
C ASP A 49 2.48 -1.12 -11.84
N ILE A 50 2.01 0.03 -12.33
CA ILE A 50 0.73 0.63 -11.92
C ILE A 50 -0.47 -0.29 -12.20
N ASN A 51 -0.41 -1.12 -13.24
CA ASN A 51 -1.48 -2.06 -13.57
C ASN A 51 -1.53 -3.24 -12.59
N PHE A 52 -0.47 -3.42 -11.79
CA PHE A 52 -0.35 -4.41 -10.74
C PHE A 52 -0.41 -3.72 -9.37
N SER A 53 -1.21 -2.66 -9.27
CA SER A 53 -1.50 -1.99 -8.00
C SER A 53 -2.99 -1.87 -7.79
N GLU A 54 -3.41 -2.04 -6.54
CA GLU A 54 -4.77 -1.74 -6.09
C GLU A 54 -4.68 -0.76 -4.93
N VAL A 55 -5.53 0.26 -4.97
CA VAL A 55 -5.60 1.30 -3.95
C VAL A 55 -7.05 1.51 -3.60
N ASP A 56 -7.32 1.67 -2.31
CA ASP A 56 -8.66 2.03 -1.86
C ASP A 56 -8.61 2.98 -0.66
N TRP A 57 -9.72 3.66 -0.44
CA TRP A 57 -9.92 4.51 0.72
C TRP A 57 -11.34 4.37 1.25
N ILE A 58 -11.45 4.23 2.56
CA ILE A 58 -12.71 4.10 3.28
C ILE A 58 -12.92 5.31 4.19
N GLU A 59 -14.18 5.68 4.43
CA GLU A 59 -14.49 6.89 5.21
C GLU A 59 -14.17 6.73 6.70
N GLU A 60 -14.57 5.59 7.27
CA GLU A 60 -14.29 5.22 8.66
C GLU A 60 -13.13 4.23 8.67
N GLY A 61 -12.08 4.56 9.43
CA GLY A 61 -10.90 3.70 9.53
C GLY A 61 -11.20 2.41 10.28
N LEU A 62 -10.52 1.34 9.90
CA LEU A 62 -10.68 0.01 10.47
C LEU A 62 -9.32 -0.52 10.98
N SER A 63 -9.36 -1.45 11.93
CA SER A 63 -8.16 -2.03 12.57
C SER A 63 -8.08 -3.56 12.42
N ASP A 64 -8.90 -4.14 11.54
CA ASP A 64 -8.90 -5.58 11.24
C ASP A 64 -8.53 -5.82 9.77
N PHE A 65 -7.61 -6.76 9.54
CA PHE A 65 -7.16 -7.11 8.20
C PHE A 65 -8.27 -7.71 7.31
N GLN A 66 -9.22 -8.46 7.88
CA GLN A 66 -10.35 -9.00 7.12
C GLN A 66 -11.19 -7.86 6.58
N GLU A 67 -11.59 -6.93 7.44
CA GLU A 67 -12.49 -5.84 7.04
C GLU A 67 -11.80 -4.84 6.09
N LEU A 68 -10.51 -4.59 6.27
CA LEU A 68 -9.75 -3.65 5.42
C LEU A 68 -9.45 -4.18 4.02
N LEU A 69 -9.25 -5.49 3.89
CA LEU A 69 -8.67 -6.08 2.68
C LEU A 69 -9.66 -6.96 1.90
N GLU A 70 -10.87 -7.17 2.42
CA GLU A 70 -11.93 -7.89 1.71
C GLU A 70 -12.28 -7.19 0.38
N GLY A 71 -12.35 -7.97 -0.69
CA GLY A 71 -12.67 -7.47 -2.03
C GLY A 71 -11.47 -7.10 -2.90
N PHE A 72 -10.25 -7.09 -2.35
CA PHE A 72 -9.02 -6.98 -3.13
C PHE A 72 -8.66 -8.28 -3.84
N SER A 73 -7.86 -8.21 -4.90
CA SER A 73 -7.42 -9.43 -5.60
C SER A 73 -6.66 -10.38 -4.68
N ASN A 74 -7.04 -11.66 -4.69
CA ASN A 74 -6.45 -12.70 -3.85
C ASN A 74 -6.59 -12.47 -2.33
N ASP A 75 -7.57 -11.68 -1.90
CA ASP A 75 -7.89 -11.44 -0.48
C ASP A 75 -7.95 -12.74 0.35
N TYR A 76 -8.57 -13.79 -0.18
CA TYR A 76 -8.70 -15.11 0.45
C TYR A 76 -7.36 -15.79 0.78
N GLU A 77 -6.31 -15.51 0.00
CA GLU A 77 -4.95 -16.04 0.24
C GLU A 77 -4.08 -15.05 1.01
N ILE A 78 -4.25 -13.76 0.74
CA ILE A 78 -3.40 -12.69 1.27
C ILE A 78 -3.74 -12.37 2.72
N ILE A 79 -5.03 -12.26 3.07
CA ILE A 79 -5.50 -11.91 4.42
C ILE A 79 -4.95 -12.88 5.47
N PRO A 80 -5.10 -14.22 5.32
CA PRO A 80 -4.58 -15.16 6.33
C PRO A 80 -3.07 -15.01 6.57
N LYS A 81 -2.28 -14.72 5.52
CA LYS A 81 -0.83 -14.56 5.63
C LYS A 81 -0.43 -13.28 6.35
N PHE A 82 -1.14 -12.18 6.12
CA PHE A 82 -0.92 -10.96 6.91
C PHE A 82 -1.31 -11.17 8.37
N LYS A 83 -2.43 -11.85 8.64
CA LYS A 83 -2.85 -12.18 10.00
C LYS A 83 -1.82 -13.04 10.73
N GLU A 84 -1.27 -14.07 10.06
CA GLU A 84 -0.22 -14.93 10.62
C GLU A 84 1.09 -14.18 10.87
N ASN A 85 1.55 -13.38 9.90
CA ASN A 85 2.85 -12.70 9.97
C ASN A 85 2.85 -11.47 10.91
N TYR A 86 1.68 -10.87 11.17
CA TYR A 86 1.55 -9.59 11.87
C TYR A 86 0.57 -9.61 13.06
N ASN A 87 0.43 -10.77 13.72
CA ASN A 87 -0.31 -10.96 14.98
C ASN A 87 -1.80 -10.58 14.94
N ASP A 88 -2.45 -10.77 13.79
CA ASP A 88 -3.92 -10.67 13.59
C ASP A 88 -4.56 -9.31 13.91
N LYS A 89 -3.81 -8.34 14.44
CA LYS A 89 -4.33 -7.03 14.88
C LYS A 89 -3.43 -5.89 14.46
N LEU A 90 -4.06 -4.85 13.94
CA LEU A 90 -3.41 -3.58 13.68
C LEU A 90 -3.40 -2.74 14.97
N GLU A 91 -2.31 -2.03 15.20
CA GLU A 91 -2.14 -1.21 16.42
C GLU A 91 -3.02 0.04 16.45
N LYS A 92 -3.58 0.42 15.29
CA LYS A 92 -4.41 1.59 15.08
C LYS A 92 -5.34 1.38 13.89
N GLU A 93 -6.27 2.32 13.71
CA GLU A 93 -7.18 2.37 12.57
C GLU A 93 -6.50 2.95 11.33
N TYR A 94 -6.78 2.33 10.18
CA TYR A 94 -6.32 2.77 8.87
C TYR A 94 -7.51 2.93 7.95
N ASN A 95 -7.41 3.86 7.01
CA ASN A 95 -8.47 4.13 6.05
C ASN A 95 -7.95 4.26 4.61
N SER A 96 -6.64 4.16 4.40
CA SER A 96 -5.99 4.14 3.09
C SER A 96 -5.28 2.80 2.91
N ILE A 97 -5.53 2.11 1.80
CA ILE A 97 -4.97 0.80 1.50
C ILE A 97 -4.21 0.89 0.18
N ILE A 98 -2.98 0.37 0.15
CA ILE A 98 -2.17 0.28 -1.06
C ILE A 98 -1.56 -1.12 -1.16
N PHE A 99 -1.91 -1.85 -2.21
CA PHE A 99 -1.24 -3.06 -2.63
C PHE A 99 -0.39 -2.81 -3.86
N LEU A 100 0.84 -3.32 -3.83
CA LEU A 100 1.67 -3.51 -5.01
C LEU A 100 1.90 -5.01 -5.22
N TYR A 101 1.29 -5.57 -6.27
CA TYR A 101 1.45 -6.95 -6.71
C TYR A 101 2.71 -7.13 -7.56
N ASP A 102 3.19 -8.37 -7.66
CA ASP A 102 4.49 -8.72 -8.24
C ASP A 102 5.65 -7.80 -7.78
N PHE A 103 5.58 -7.36 -6.53
CA PHE A 103 6.49 -6.40 -5.93
C PHE A 103 6.78 -6.76 -4.47
N GLU A 104 8.07 -6.83 -4.15
CA GLU A 104 8.55 -6.97 -2.78
C GLU A 104 9.31 -5.71 -2.38
N TYR A 105 8.72 -4.93 -1.47
CA TYR A 105 9.40 -3.79 -0.87
C TYR A 105 10.49 -4.26 0.09
N ASP A 106 11.63 -3.56 0.09
CA ASP A 106 12.78 -3.92 0.94
C ASP A 106 12.66 -3.39 2.38
N GLY A 107 11.61 -2.61 2.67
CA GLY A 107 11.37 -2.05 3.98
C GLY A 107 12.34 -0.92 4.37
N ILE A 108 13.03 -0.28 3.42
CA ILE A 108 13.98 0.81 3.70
C ILE A 108 13.32 2.02 4.38
N CYS A 109 12.02 2.22 4.17
CA CYS A 109 11.20 3.21 4.86
C CYS A 109 9.92 2.54 5.37
N LYS A 110 9.77 2.44 6.69
CA LYS A 110 8.61 1.77 7.30
C LYS A 110 7.43 2.70 7.57
N HIS A 111 7.69 3.99 7.77
CA HIS A 111 6.70 4.96 8.17
C HIS A 111 6.98 6.31 7.52
N VAL A 112 5.92 7.00 7.09
CA VAL A 112 5.96 8.31 6.45
C VAL A 112 4.86 9.17 7.03
N GLU A 113 5.22 10.38 7.47
CA GLU A 113 4.26 11.46 7.72
C GLU A 113 4.15 12.37 6.48
N TYR A 114 2.93 12.70 6.07
CA TYR A 114 2.66 13.58 4.93
C TYR A 114 1.49 14.52 5.22
N ASN A 115 1.80 15.80 5.45
CA ASN A 115 0.82 16.86 5.74
C ASN A 115 -0.16 16.52 6.88
N GLY A 116 0.34 15.88 7.95
CA GLY A 116 -0.49 15.45 9.08
C GLY A 116 -1.25 14.14 8.86
N ASN A 117 -1.05 13.48 7.72
CA ASN A 117 -1.48 12.10 7.47
C ASN A 117 -0.28 11.17 7.65
N GLU A 118 -0.54 9.87 7.76
CA GLU A 118 0.48 8.85 7.97
C GLU A 118 0.29 7.64 7.06
N ILE A 119 1.40 7.02 6.67
CA ILE A 119 1.43 5.74 5.96
C ILE A 119 2.49 4.84 6.56
N ASP A 120 2.10 3.61 6.87
CA ASP A 120 2.94 2.54 7.35
C ASP A 120 3.09 1.45 6.29
N PHE A 121 4.32 1.02 6.07
CA PHE A 121 4.59 -0.24 5.39
C PHE A 121 4.34 -1.38 6.37
N ILE A 122 3.36 -2.22 6.05
CA ILE A 122 3.00 -3.37 6.90
C ILE A 122 3.93 -4.54 6.60
N GLY A 123 4.07 -4.90 5.33
CA GLY A 123 4.73 -6.14 5.01
C GLY A 123 4.63 -6.63 3.58
N CYS A 124 5.26 -7.77 3.36
CA CYS A 124 5.19 -8.53 2.12
C CYS A 124 4.69 -9.95 2.42
N VAL A 125 3.83 -10.47 1.56
CA VAL A 125 3.44 -11.89 1.57
C VAL A 125 3.49 -12.44 0.16
N ASN A 126 3.67 -13.76 0.03
CA ASN A 126 3.51 -14.40 -1.27
C ASN A 126 2.02 -14.63 -1.58
N TYR A 127 1.65 -14.77 -2.84
CA TYR A 127 0.32 -15.20 -3.28
C TYR A 127 0.42 -16.04 -4.55
N ASN A 128 -0.58 -16.85 -4.87
CA ASN A 128 -0.65 -17.56 -6.15
C ASN A 128 -1.51 -16.75 -7.13
N LYS A 129 -1.11 -16.77 -8.41
CA LYS A 129 -1.87 -16.16 -9.52
C LYS A 129 -2.97 -17.09 -10.03
#